data_AF-A0A7V8VHH5-F1
#
_entry.id   AF-A0A7V8VHH5-F1
#
_cell.length_a   1.000
_cell.length_b   1.000
_cell.length_c   1.000
_cell.angle_alpha   90.00
_cell.angle_beta   90.00
_cell.angle_gamma   90.00
#
_symmetry.space_group_name_H-M   'P 1'
#
loop_
_entity.id
_entity.type
_entity.pdbx_description
1 polymer ?
#
loop_
_entity_poly.entity_id
_entity_poly.type
_entity_poly.pdbx_seq_one_letter_code
_entity_poly.pdbx_strand_id
1 'polypeptide(L)'
;MREAIGPPLRAAALITFITGLVFLLVNPPSFGGLGDLLSLLVGALAIVLVTAWVTVALIGKEEPEPEFQRRVDRSEALASLPPPDQPPSEFDELVMQALDDLPERFREVLERTPVTVSARGHEHRAYGHYVGGTIARDIYPDRIVIYQDTLERDFGHDPELLRAQVERTVRHELAHHLGWDERGVRDLGL
;
A
#
# COMPACT_ATOMS: atom_id res chain seq x y z
N MET A 1 -9.60 11.50 -4.47
CA MET A 1 -11.04 11.63 -4.14
C MET A 1 -11.94 10.59 -4.81
N ARG A 2 -11.64 10.06 -6.01
CA ARG A 2 -12.49 9.05 -6.68
C ARG A 2 -12.52 7.67 -6.00
N GLU A 3 -11.46 7.30 -5.26
CA GLU A 3 -11.33 5.97 -4.64
C GLU A 3 -12.20 5.77 -3.38
N ALA A 4 -12.55 6.84 -2.67
CA ALA A 4 -13.40 6.74 -1.46
C ALA A 4 -14.91 6.56 -1.78
N ILE A 5 -15.32 6.84 -3.03
CA ILE A 5 -16.74 6.92 -3.42
C ILE A 5 -17.20 5.62 -4.12
N GLY A 6 -16.27 4.76 -4.58
CA GLY A 6 -16.58 3.50 -5.24
C GLY A 6 -17.35 2.50 -4.36
N PRO A 7 -16.88 2.17 -3.14
CA PRO A 7 -17.57 1.27 -2.23
C PRO A 7 -19.00 1.70 -1.83
N PRO A 8 -19.27 2.96 -1.43
CA PRO A 8 -20.62 3.37 -1.05
C PRO A 8 -21.59 3.41 -2.24
N LEU A 9 -21.13 3.70 -3.46
CA LEU A 9 -21.99 3.65 -4.65
C LEU A 9 -22.40 2.23 -5.03
N ARG A 10 -21.51 1.24 -4.89
CA ARG A 10 -21.84 -0.18 -5.10
C ARG A 10 -22.90 -0.66 -4.10
N ALA A 11 -22.79 -0.23 -2.84
CA ALA A 11 -23.79 -0.53 -1.81
C ALA A 11 -25.15 0.13 -2.11
N ALA A 12 -25.16 1.40 -2.57
CA ALA A 12 -26.39 2.10 -2.92
C ALA A 12 -27.12 1.47 -4.13
N ALA A 13 -26.37 1.03 -5.15
CA ALA A 13 -26.94 0.33 -6.31
C ALA A 13 -27.58 -1.01 -5.90
N LEU A 14 -26.90 -1.79 -5.05
CA LEU A 14 -27.42 -3.05 -4.52
C LEU A 14 -28.68 -2.82 -3.66
N ILE A 15 -28.69 -1.80 -2.81
CA ILE A 15 -29.86 -1.43 -1.99
C ILE A 15 -31.03 -1.02 -2.89
N THR A 16 -30.79 -0.25 -3.95
CA THR A 16 -31.85 0.17 -4.89
C THR A 16 -32.44 -1.04 -5.62
N PHE A 17 -31.59 -1.98 -6.04
CA PHE A 17 -32.03 -3.24 -6.67
C PHE A 17 -32.88 -4.09 -5.71
N ILE A 18 -32.40 -4.30 -4.48
CA ILE A 18 -33.13 -5.06 -3.45
C ILE A 18 -34.44 -4.37 -3.09
N THR A 19 -34.45 -3.04 -2.96
CA THR A 19 -35.66 -2.27 -2.65
C THR A 19 -36.68 -2.37 -3.78
N GLY A 20 -36.24 -2.28 -5.04
CA GLY A 20 -37.10 -2.49 -6.21
C GLY A 20 -37.68 -3.90 -6.26
N LEU A 21 -36.88 -4.92 -5.91
CA LEU A 21 -37.31 -6.32 -5.85
C LEU A 21 -38.34 -6.54 -4.72
N VAL A 22 -38.11 -5.97 -3.54
CA VAL A 22 -39.02 -6.05 -2.39
C VAL A 22 -40.33 -5.31 -2.68
N PHE A 23 -40.28 -4.14 -3.32
CA PHE A 23 -41.48 -3.38 -3.70
C PHE A 23 -42.38 -4.19 -4.66
N LEU A 24 -41.78 -4.92 -5.59
CA LEU A 24 -42.44 -5.85 -6.51
C LEU A 24 -43.15 -7.00 -5.78
N LEU A 25 -42.53 -7.49 -4.70
CA LEU A 25 -42.98 -8.62 -3.89
C LEU A 25 -44.12 -8.21 -2.95
N VAL A 26 -44.08 -6.98 -2.43
CA VAL A 26 -45.07 -6.43 -1.49
C VAL A 26 -46.29 -5.84 -2.22
N ASN A 27 -46.11 -5.30 -3.43
CA ASN A 27 -47.20 -4.88 -4.32
C ASN A 27 -47.20 -5.73 -5.60
N PRO A 28 -47.65 -7.00 -5.54
CA PRO A 28 -47.75 -7.82 -6.73
C PRO A 28 -48.78 -7.18 -7.68
N PRO A 29 -48.43 -6.87 -8.93
CA PRO A 29 -49.40 -6.35 -9.88
C PRO A 29 -50.49 -7.39 -10.13
N SER A 30 -51.72 -6.94 -10.30
CA SER A 30 -52.84 -7.81 -10.68
C SER A 30 -52.53 -8.45 -12.04
N PHE A 31 -52.54 -9.79 -12.11
CA PHE A 31 -52.37 -10.53 -13.36
C PHE A 31 -53.63 -10.43 -14.22
N GLY A 32 -53.81 -9.29 -14.89
CA GLY A 32 -54.96 -9.03 -15.77
C GLY A 32 -54.75 -9.46 -17.22
N GLY A 33 -53.50 -9.57 -17.68
CA GLY A 33 -53.18 -9.98 -19.06
C GLY A 33 -51.68 -9.96 -19.42
N LEU A 34 -51.38 -10.36 -20.66
CA LEU A 34 -50.02 -10.48 -21.22
C LEU A 34 -49.21 -9.16 -21.17
N GLY A 35 -49.90 -8.02 -21.22
CA GLY A 35 -49.28 -6.69 -21.18
C GLY A 35 -48.61 -6.37 -19.84
N ASP A 36 -49.24 -6.72 -18.73
CA ASP A 36 -48.69 -6.44 -17.39
C ASP A 36 -47.42 -7.25 -17.12
N LEU A 37 -47.37 -8.50 -17.61
CA LEU A 37 -46.18 -9.36 -17.52
C LEU A 37 -45.03 -8.83 -18.38
N LEU A 38 -45.32 -8.34 -19.58
CA LEU A 38 -44.33 -7.72 -20.46
C LEU A 38 -43.73 -6.44 -19.85
N SER A 39 -44.56 -5.58 -19.26
CA SER A 39 -44.09 -4.35 -18.60
C SER A 39 -43.16 -4.65 -17.42
N LEU A 40 -43.46 -5.66 -16.62
CA LEU A 40 -42.60 -6.13 -15.54
C LEU A 40 -41.24 -6.63 -16.04
N LEU A 41 -41.23 -7.47 -17.07
CA LEU A 41 -40.00 -8.02 -17.65
C LEU A 41 -39.12 -6.92 -18.25
N VAL A 42 -39.72 -5.96 -18.95
CA VAL A 42 -39.01 -4.82 -19.52
C VAL A 42 -38.44 -3.93 -18.41
N GLY A 43 -39.20 -3.67 -17.35
CA GLY A 43 -38.74 -2.90 -16.18
C GLY A 43 -37.57 -3.56 -15.46
N ALA A 44 -37.67 -4.86 -15.18
CA ALA A 44 -36.59 -5.63 -14.55
C ALA A 44 -35.33 -5.66 -15.42
N LEU A 45 -35.46 -5.88 -16.73
CA LEU A 45 -34.35 -5.87 -17.68
C LEU A 45 -33.68 -4.49 -17.72
N ALA A 46 -34.47 -3.41 -17.75
CA ALA A 46 -33.95 -2.05 -17.72
C ALA A 46 -33.14 -1.77 -16.45
N ILE A 47 -33.65 -2.19 -15.28
CA ILE A 47 -32.93 -2.06 -14.01
C ILE A 47 -31.61 -2.83 -14.07
N VAL A 48 -31.60 -4.08 -14.52
CA VAL A 48 -30.38 -4.89 -14.64
C VAL A 48 -29.35 -4.20 -15.56
N LEU A 49 -29.78 -3.73 -16.73
CA LEU A 49 -28.90 -3.07 -17.69
C LEU A 49 -28.33 -1.76 -17.15
N VAL A 50 -29.16 -0.93 -16.52
CA VAL A 50 -28.72 0.34 -15.90
C VAL A 50 -27.75 0.06 -14.76
N THR A 51 -28.04 -0.92 -13.91
CA THR A 51 -27.18 -1.28 -12.78
C THR A 51 -25.83 -1.82 -13.27
N ALA A 52 -25.83 -2.67 -14.30
CA ALA A 52 -24.62 -3.18 -14.94
C ALA A 52 -23.79 -2.04 -15.56
N TRP A 53 -24.42 -1.13 -16.29
CA TRP A 53 -23.76 0.02 -16.90
C TRP A 53 -23.14 0.95 -15.85
N VAL A 54 -23.87 1.29 -14.80
CA VAL A 54 -23.36 2.10 -13.68
C VAL A 54 -22.19 1.39 -12.99
N THR A 55 -22.29 0.08 -12.77
CA THR A 55 -21.22 -0.70 -12.14
C THR A 55 -19.94 -0.66 -12.98
N VAL A 56 -20.03 -0.90 -14.28
CA VAL A 56 -18.89 -0.81 -15.22
C VAL A 56 -18.32 0.60 -15.27
N ALA A 57 -19.16 1.63 -15.32
CA ALA A 57 -18.72 3.02 -15.34
C ALA A 57 -17.97 3.42 -14.04
N LEU A 58 -18.30 2.80 -12.90
CA LEU A 58 -17.67 3.07 -11.61
C LEU A 58 -16.41 2.23 -11.33
N ILE A 59 -16.21 1.11 -12.01
CA ILE A 59 -15.04 0.23 -11.82
C ILE A 59 -13.72 0.90 -12.24
N GLY A 60 -13.79 2.04 -12.95
CA GLY A 60 -12.60 2.71 -13.46
C GLY A 60 -12.12 2.03 -14.75
N LYS A 61 -11.31 2.73 -15.54
CA LYS A 61 -10.73 2.14 -16.73
C LYS A 61 -9.59 1.21 -16.29
N GLU A 62 -9.62 -0.04 -16.75
CA GLU A 62 -8.45 -0.91 -16.68
C GLU A 62 -7.26 -0.22 -17.34
N GLU A 63 -6.05 -0.41 -16.80
CA GLU A 63 -4.86 0.13 -17.45
C GLU A 63 -4.74 -0.47 -18.86
N PRO A 64 -4.41 0.33 -19.88
CA PRO A 64 -4.21 -0.19 -21.23
C PRO A 64 -3.14 -1.30 -21.22
N GLU A 65 -3.42 -2.43 -21.87
CA GLU A 65 -2.49 -3.55 -22.06
C GLU A 65 -1.03 -3.14 -22.36
N PRO A 66 -0.73 -2.18 -23.27
CA PRO A 66 0.65 -1.77 -23.54
C PRO A 66 1.34 -1.02 -22.37
N GLU A 67 0.59 -0.38 -21.47
CA GLU A 67 1.17 0.23 -20.26
C GLU A 67 1.51 -0.83 -19.22
N PHE A 68 0.63 -1.82 -19.05
CA PHE A 68 0.88 -2.97 -18.19
C PHE A 68 2.13 -3.74 -18.63
N GLN A 69 2.22 -4.08 -19.92
CA GLN A 69 3.39 -4.76 -20.49
C GLN A 69 4.68 -3.98 -20.26
N ARG A 70 4.69 -2.66 -20.50
CA ARG A 70 5.86 -1.81 -20.22
C ARG A 70 6.30 -1.84 -18.76
N ARG A 71 5.38 -1.95 -17.80
CA ARG A 71 5.73 -2.06 -16.37
C ARG A 71 6.32 -3.43 -16.06
N VAL A 72 5.76 -4.50 -16.63
CA VAL A 72 6.27 -5.86 -16.49
C VAL A 72 7.68 -5.96 -17.07
N ASP A 73 7.88 -5.56 -18.32
CA ASP A 73 9.19 -5.60 -18.98
C ASP A 73 10.24 -4.81 -18.20
N ARG A 74 9.87 -3.63 -17.68
CA ARG A 74 10.75 -2.81 -16.84
C ARG A 74 11.11 -3.53 -15.53
N SER A 75 10.13 -4.18 -14.90
CA SER A 75 10.35 -4.91 -13.65
C SER A 75 11.25 -6.12 -13.88
N GLU A 76 11.04 -6.89 -14.95
CA GLU A 76 11.89 -8.02 -15.32
C GLU A 76 13.31 -7.55 -15.66
N ALA A 77 13.45 -6.46 -16.42
CA ALA A 77 14.74 -5.87 -16.72
C ALA A 77 15.50 -5.49 -15.44
N LEU A 78 14.84 -4.81 -14.50
CA LEU A 78 15.43 -4.43 -13.21
C LEU A 78 15.83 -5.65 -12.36
N ALA A 79 15.00 -6.68 -12.32
CA ALA A 79 15.28 -7.91 -11.59
C ALA A 79 16.42 -8.72 -12.21
N SER A 80 16.65 -8.59 -13.52
CA SER A 80 17.74 -9.25 -14.24
C SER A 80 19.08 -8.50 -14.14
N LEU A 81 19.09 -7.29 -13.56
CA LEU A 81 20.33 -6.54 -13.40
C LEU A 81 21.25 -7.29 -12.43
N PRO A 82 22.56 -7.38 -12.74
CA PRO A 82 23.52 -7.86 -11.76
C PRO A 82 23.49 -6.95 -10.53
N PRO A 83 23.87 -7.47 -9.34
CA PRO A 83 24.11 -6.65 -8.16
C PRO A 83 25.02 -5.46 -8.53
N PRO A 84 24.85 -4.30 -7.88
CA PRO A 84 25.69 -3.14 -8.17
C PRO A 84 27.17 -3.51 -8.04
N ASP A 85 27.95 -3.21 -9.08
CA ASP A 85 29.41 -3.45 -9.10
C ASP A 85 30.17 -2.51 -8.14
N GLN A 86 29.50 -1.48 -7.63
CA GLN A 86 30.10 -0.53 -6.70
C GLN A 86 30.08 -1.11 -5.29
N PRO A 87 31.21 -1.06 -4.57
CA PRO A 87 31.22 -1.43 -3.16
C PRO A 87 30.25 -0.53 -2.38
N PRO A 88 29.74 -1.02 -1.24
CA PRO A 88 28.93 -0.20 -0.33
C PRO A 88 29.64 1.13 -0.03
N SER A 89 28.87 2.22 0.05
CA SER A 89 29.39 3.51 0.51
C SER A 89 29.70 3.46 2.00
N GLU A 90 30.46 4.45 2.50
CA GLU A 90 30.72 4.59 3.95
C GLU A 90 29.42 4.70 4.75
N PHE A 91 28.40 5.36 4.21
CA PHE A 91 27.09 5.43 4.85
C PHE A 91 26.37 4.07 4.84
N ASP A 92 26.48 3.30 3.76
CA ASP A 92 25.95 1.94 3.71
C ASP A 92 26.62 1.04 4.75
N GLU A 93 27.94 1.18 4.95
CA GLU A 93 28.66 0.48 6.02
C GLU A 93 28.16 0.83 7.41
N LEU A 94 27.86 2.11 7.68
CA LEU A 94 27.26 2.53 8.95
C LEU A 94 25.88 1.89 9.17
N VAL A 95 25.05 1.82 8.13
CA VAL A 95 23.73 1.17 8.21
C VAL A 95 23.89 -0.34 8.41
N MET A 96 24.78 -1.01 7.68
CA MET A 96 25.05 -2.44 7.85
C MET A 96 25.54 -2.76 9.27
N GLN A 97 26.48 -1.97 9.80
CA GLN A 97 26.97 -2.14 11.17
C GLN A 97 25.84 -1.98 12.19
N ALA A 98 24.99 -0.96 12.02
CA ALA A 98 23.83 -0.76 12.88
C ALA A 98 22.83 -1.92 12.85
N LEU A 99 22.71 -2.64 11.73
CA LEU A 99 21.87 -3.83 11.60
C LEU A 99 22.52 -5.06 12.24
N ASP A 100 23.83 -5.23 12.08
CA ASP A 100 24.60 -6.35 12.65
C ASP A 100 24.65 -6.29 14.19
N ASP A 101 24.71 -5.08 14.76
CA ASP A 101 24.72 -4.84 16.20
C ASP A 101 23.36 -5.09 16.88
N LEU A 102 22.30 -5.39 16.10
CA LEU A 102 21.00 -5.73 16.65
C LEU A 102 21.01 -7.09 17.37
N PRO A 103 20.26 -7.23 18.48
CA PRO A 103 20.00 -8.52 19.10
C PRO A 103 19.50 -9.58 18.11
N GLU A 104 19.94 -10.83 18.24
CA GLU A 104 19.65 -11.95 17.31
C GLU A 104 18.17 -12.07 16.95
N ARG A 105 17.29 -11.94 17.95
CA ARG A 105 15.82 -12.00 17.80
C ARG A 105 15.24 -10.98 16.82
N PHE A 106 15.97 -9.90 16.53
CA PHE A 106 15.56 -8.86 15.58
C PHE A 106 16.17 -9.05 14.19
N ARG A 107 17.33 -9.73 14.09
CA ARG A 107 17.93 -10.08 12.81
C ARG A 107 17.08 -11.07 12.02
N GLU A 108 16.37 -12.00 12.69
CA GLU A 108 15.39 -12.89 12.05
C GLU A 108 14.25 -12.12 11.35
N VAL A 109 13.86 -10.97 11.89
CA VAL A 109 12.77 -10.14 11.31
C VAL A 109 13.26 -9.46 10.02
N LEU A 110 14.52 -9.06 9.99
CA LEU A 110 15.15 -8.41 8.83
C LEU A 110 15.32 -9.35 7.63
N GLU A 111 15.28 -10.68 7.81
CA GLU A 111 15.34 -11.63 6.69
C GLU A 111 14.23 -11.43 5.65
N ARG A 112 13.11 -10.85 6.06
CA ARG A 112 11.93 -10.62 5.21
C ARG A 112 11.68 -9.15 4.91
N THR A 113 12.45 -8.25 5.52
CA THR A 113 12.23 -6.81 5.44
C THR A 113 13.48 -6.14 4.89
N PRO A 114 13.51 -5.82 3.58
CA PRO A 114 14.64 -5.10 3.00
C PRO A 114 14.83 -3.74 3.67
N VAL A 115 16.10 -3.42 3.96
CA VAL A 115 16.54 -2.09 4.39
C VAL A 115 17.20 -1.41 3.19
N THR A 116 16.76 -0.20 2.85
CA THR A 116 17.24 0.55 1.69
C THR A 116 17.71 1.93 2.09
N VAL A 117 18.83 2.39 1.53
CA VAL A 117 19.31 3.76 1.68
C VAL A 117 18.75 4.64 0.57
N SER A 118 18.33 5.86 0.91
CA SER A 118 17.76 6.83 -0.03
C SER A 118 18.26 8.25 0.26
N ALA A 119 18.34 9.09 -0.76
CA ALA A 119 18.67 10.51 -0.65
C ALA A 119 17.44 11.44 -0.72
N ARG A 120 16.25 10.92 -0.39
CA ARG A 120 14.96 11.64 -0.47
C ARG A 120 14.40 12.04 0.90
N GLY A 121 15.20 12.03 1.96
CA GLY A 121 14.76 12.35 3.30
C GLY A 121 14.21 13.77 3.42
N HIS A 122 14.76 14.72 2.67
CA HIS A 122 14.28 16.10 2.66
C HIS A 122 12.81 16.24 2.20
N GLU A 123 12.35 15.36 1.30
CA GLU A 123 10.95 15.35 0.83
C GLU A 123 9.99 14.86 1.91
N HIS A 124 10.47 13.90 2.71
CA HIS A 124 9.70 13.26 3.78
C HIS A 124 9.89 13.92 5.14
N ARG A 125 10.91 14.78 5.29
CA ARG A 125 11.32 15.42 6.56
C ARG A 125 11.59 14.39 7.67
N ALA A 126 12.25 13.29 7.32
CA ALA A 126 12.52 12.19 8.23
C ALA A 126 13.91 11.61 8.00
N TYR A 127 14.46 10.96 9.03
CA TYR A 127 15.73 10.23 8.97
C TYR A 127 15.56 8.78 8.53
N GLY A 128 14.38 8.21 8.77
CA GLY A 128 14.00 6.90 8.28
C GLY A 128 12.48 6.74 8.29
N HIS A 129 12.00 5.70 7.60
CA HIS A 129 10.60 5.28 7.61
C HIS A 129 10.46 3.78 7.42
N TYR A 130 9.66 3.14 8.25
CA TYR A 130 9.02 1.88 7.92
C TYR A 130 7.87 2.12 6.92
N VAL A 131 7.97 1.49 5.76
CA VAL A 131 6.95 1.49 4.70
C VAL A 131 6.26 0.12 4.72
N GLY A 132 5.13 0.06 5.43
CA GLY A 132 4.26 -1.11 5.53
C GLY A 132 2.97 -0.76 6.30
N GLY A 133 1.91 -1.55 6.16
CA GLY A 133 0.73 -1.46 7.04
C GLY A 133 -0.50 -0.67 6.56
N THR A 134 -0.61 -0.27 5.29
CA THR A 134 -1.91 0.19 4.75
C THR A 134 -2.81 -0.99 4.39
N ILE A 135 -4.13 -0.78 4.23
CA ILE A 135 -5.12 -1.81 3.86
C ILE A 135 -4.74 -2.55 2.55
N ALA A 136 -3.84 -1.97 1.75
CA ALA A 136 -3.23 -2.56 0.55
C ALA A 136 -1.95 -3.37 0.86
N ARG A 137 -1.97 -4.20 1.90
CA ARG A 137 -0.88 -5.12 2.27
C ARG A 137 -0.41 -6.03 1.11
N ASP A 138 -1.28 -6.23 0.11
CA ASP A 138 -1.05 -7.14 -1.01
C ASP A 138 -0.29 -6.51 -2.20
N ILE A 139 0.03 -5.21 -2.20
CA ILE A 139 0.63 -4.55 -3.38
C ILE A 139 2.13 -4.26 -3.20
N TYR A 140 2.63 -4.05 -1.99
CA TYR A 140 4.05 -3.73 -1.74
C TYR A 140 4.62 -4.47 -0.54
N PRO A 141 5.82 -5.09 -0.67
CA PRO A 141 6.51 -5.67 0.45
C PRO A 141 6.92 -4.58 1.45
N ASP A 142 6.84 -4.93 2.72
CA ASP A 142 7.34 -4.14 3.83
C ASP A 142 8.82 -3.81 3.63
N ARG A 143 9.22 -2.57 3.88
CA ARG A 143 10.64 -2.17 3.82
C ARG A 143 10.94 -1.07 4.81
N ILE A 144 12.20 -1.00 5.23
CA ILE A 144 12.73 0.11 6.03
C ILE A 144 13.57 0.98 5.11
N VAL A 145 13.30 2.29 5.09
CA VAL A 145 14.08 3.26 4.33
C VAL A 145 14.88 4.11 5.30
N ILE A 146 16.17 4.25 5.08
CA ILE A 146 17.06 5.14 5.82
C ILE A 146 17.50 6.28 4.89
N TYR A 147 17.40 7.51 5.35
CA TYR A 147 17.63 8.70 4.53
C TYR A 147 18.99 9.35 4.79
N GLN A 148 19.95 9.03 3.91
CA GLN A 148 21.32 9.53 3.98
C GLN A 148 21.40 11.04 3.92
N ASP A 149 20.67 11.69 3.01
CA ASP A 149 20.72 13.14 2.78
C ASP A 149 20.38 13.94 4.04
N THR A 150 19.36 13.51 4.79
CA THR A 150 18.96 14.19 6.03
C THR A 150 19.87 13.88 7.20
N LEU A 151 20.36 12.64 7.32
CA LEU A 151 21.24 12.22 8.41
C LEU A 151 22.62 12.87 8.28
N GLU A 152 23.21 12.87 7.08
CA GLU A 152 24.48 13.54 6.82
C GLU A 152 24.36 15.06 6.92
N ARG A 153 23.26 15.66 6.45
CA ARG A 153 23.05 17.11 6.60
C ARG A 153 23.05 17.54 8.06
N ASP A 154 22.36 16.79 8.93
CA ASP A 154 22.15 17.21 10.31
C ASP A 154 23.26 16.72 11.25
N PHE A 155 23.91 15.58 10.96
CA PHE A 155 24.88 14.93 11.85
C PHE A 155 26.23 14.62 11.20
N GLY A 156 26.39 14.75 9.88
CA GLY A 156 27.62 14.41 9.16
C GLY A 156 28.83 15.30 9.45
N HIS A 157 28.68 16.29 10.33
CA HIS A 157 29.78 17.11 10.84
C HIS A 157 30.61 16.39 11.92
N ASP A 158 30.10 15.29 12.50
CA ASP A 158 30.79 14.45 13.49
C ASP A 158 30.52 12.97 13.16
N PRO A 159 31.54 12.18 12.75
CA PRO A 159 31.37 10.78 12.37
C PRO A 159 30.80 9.90 13.48
N GLU A 160 31.16 10.15 14.74
CA GLU A 160 30.66 9.36 15.87
C GLU A 160 29.19 9.68 16.16
N LEU A 161 28.82 10.96 16.05
CA LEU A 161 27.44 11.39 16.17
C LEU A 161 26.58 10.83 15.03
N LEU A 162 27.08 10.85 13.79
CA LEU A 162 26.39 10.28 12.63
C LEU A 162 26.13 8.78 12.85
N ARG A 163 27.16 8.01 13.26
CA ARG A 163 27.02 6.58 13.57
C ARG A 163 25.93 6.34 14.62
N ALA A 164 25.98 7.08 15.73
CA ALA A 164 24.99 6.95 16.81
C ALA A 164 23.55 7.28 16.35
N GLN A 165 23.40 8.26 15.44
CA GLN A 165 22.09 8.62 14.90
C GLN A 165 21.56 7.63 13.87
N VAL A 166 22.44 7.06 13.03
CA VAL A 166 22.09 5.96 12.14
C VAL A 166 21.57 4.77 12.95
N GLU A 167 22.31 4.35 13.99
CA GLU A 167 21.91 3.27 14.88
C GLU A 167 20.55 3.54 15.56
N ARG A 168 20.38 4.74 16.09
CA ARG A 168 19.11 5.17 16.71
C ARG A 168 17.95 5.12 15.71
N THR A 169 18.17 5.57 14.48
CA THR A 169 17.15 5.61 13.43
C THR A 169 16.75 4.19 13.02
N VAL A 170 17.72 3.31 12.76
CA VAL A 170 17.46 1.90 12.43
C VAL A 170 16.63 1.22 13.53
N ARG A 171 17.04 1.39 14.79
CA ARG A 171 16.32 0.85 15.95
C ARG A 171 14.89 1.41 16.05
N HIS A 172 14.70 2.70 15.76
CA HIS A 172 13.39 3.34 15.78
C HIS A 172 12.45 2.77 14.71
N GLU A 173 12.91 2.66 13.47
CA GLU A 173 12.09 2.12 12.38
C GLU A 173 11.77 0.64 12.56
N LEU A 174 12.72 -0.13 13.11
CA LEU A 174 12.48 -1.53 13.45
C LEU A 174 11.44 -1.70 14.56
N ALA A 175 11.46 -0.84 15.58
CA ALA A 175 10.43 -0.84 16.62
C ALA A 175 9.04 -0.54 16.04
N HIS A 176 8.95 0.41 15.10
CA HIS A 176 7.69 0.69 14.39
C HIS A 176 7.21 -0.49 13.57
N HIS A 177 8.11 -1.20 12.88
CA HIS A 177 7.76 -2.42 12.15
C HIS A 177 7.14 -3.49 13.07
N LEU A 178 7.66 -3.63 14.28
CA LEU A 178 7.17 -4.59 15.29
C LEU A 178 5.88 -4.13 15.99
N GLY A 179 5.37 -2.93 15.67
CA GLY A 179 4.15 -2.37 16.27
C GLY A 179 4.36 -1.83 17.68
N TRP A 180 5.60 -1.49 18.05
CA TRP A 180 5.91 -0.88 19.34
C TRP A 180 5.90 0.65 19.26
N ASP A 181 5.20 1.28 20.21
CA ASP A 181 5.14 2.74 20.39
C ASP A 181 6.50 3.32 20.85
N GLU A 182 6.66 4.65 20.84
CA GLU A 182 7.86 5.40 21.27
C GLU A 182 8.39 4.98 22.65
N ARG A 183 7.51 4.42 23.51
CA ARG A 183 7.85 3.88 24.84
C ARG A 183 8.49 2.49 24.82
N GLY A 184 8.22 1.68 23.79
CA GLY A 184 8.76 0.33 23.65
C GLY A 184 10.24 0.28 23.26
N VAL A 185 10.78 1.38 22.71
CA VAL A 185 12.20 1.48 22.32
C VAL A 185 13.14 1.34 23.53
N ARG A 186 12.74 1.77 24.73
CA ARG A 186 13.54 1.61 25.97
C ARG A 186 13.49 0.20 26.57
N ASP A 187 12.42 -0.54 26.34
CA ASP A 187 12.24 -1.91 26.88
C ASP A 187 13.04 -2.96 26.10
N LEU A 188 13.71 -2.54 25.02
CA LEU A 188 14.57 -3.39 24.21
C LEU A 188 15.98 -3.58 24.80
N GLY A 189 16.32 -2.85 25.88
CA GLY A 189 17.69 -2.78 26.39
C GLY A 189 18.61 -2.00 25.45
N LEU A 190 18.06 -0.98 24.77
CA LEU A 190 18.75 -0.06 23.87
C LEU A 190 19.12 1.24 24.61
#